data_AF-V5DRT6-F1
#
_entry.id   AF-V5DRT6-F1
#
_cell.length_a   1.000
_cell.length_b   1.000
_cell.length_c   1.000
_cell.angle_alpha   90.00
_cell.angle_beta   90.00
_cell.angle_gamma   90.00
#
_symmetry.space_group_name_H-M   'P 1'
#
loop_
_entity.id
_entity.type
_entity.pdbx_description
1 polymer ?
#
loop_
_entity_poly.entity_id
_entity_poly.type
_entity_poly.pdbx_seq_one_letter_code
_entity_poly.pdbx_strand_id
1 'polypeptide(L)'
;MGGDTFTAEKPVGCLSPDWSRRLGLRENVVVAGGAIDCHMGAVGAGIGEYTLVRVMGTSTCDVMVSSREEMNKRRINGICGQVDGSVFPGMIGLEAGQAAYGDVFAWFFSLLAFPLKTVIQNSTLISEKEKVKVWEEYKRGIFGVLTERAEKMEPSPINALAVDWFNGRRTPDANLLLKGAISGLTLGTDAPTIFRALVEATAYGSRAIVERFREEGVRIDRVIAVGGIARKSPLVMQVLSDVLNVPIGVCRTDQACALGAAMFAATAAGCYSSIEIAQKRMSSGFVSEYTSCSARAAVYDTLYGSYQRLGRAIQKESFSHL
;
A
#
# COMPACT_ATOMS: atom_id res chain seq x y z
N MET A 1 1.03 -29.99 -18.91
CA MET A 1 0.13 -28.85 -18.63
C MET A 1 -0.01 -28.09 -19.95
N GLY A 2 -1.23 -28.00 -20.49
CA GLY A 2 -1.49 -27.34 -21.78
C GLY A 2 -1.11 -25.86 -21.73
N GLY A 3 -0.45 -25.37 -22.78
CA GLY A 3 0.32 -24.10 -22.79
C GLY A 3 -0.48 -22.83 -23.06
N ASP A 4 -1.80 -22.85 -22.93
CA ASP A 4 -2.64 -21.68 -23.21
C ASP A 4 -2.96 -20.90 -21.93
N THR A 5 -2.91 -19.57 -22.01
CA THR A 5 -3.24 -18.65 -20.91
C THR A 5 -4.40 -17.74 -21.30
N PHE A 6 -5.26 -17.43 -20.33
CA PHE A 6 -6.48 -16.66 -20.52
C PHE A 6 -6.65 -15.64 -19.40
N THR A 7 -7.28 -14.53 -19.72
CA THR A 7 -7.63 -13.46 -18.79
C THR A 7 -8.85 -13.83 -17.95
N ALA A 8 -8.94 -13.27 -16.74
CA ALA A 8 -9.86 -13.74 -15.69
C ALA A 8 -11.35 -13.51 -15.97
N GLU A 9 -11.70 -12.64 -16.93
CA GLU A 9 -13.07 -12.36 -17.33
C GLU A 9 -13.70 -13.48 -18.15
N LYS A 10 -12.89 -14.44 -18.61
CA LYS A 10 -13.40 -15.58 -19.38
C LYS A 10 -14.02 -16.63 -18.46
N PRO A 11 -15.14 -17.25 -18.86
CA PRO A 11 -15.71 -18.35 -18.11
C PRO A 11 -14.79 -19.58 -18.19
N VAL A 12 -14.58 -20.25 -17.06
CA VAL A 12 -13.89 -21.55 -17.01
C VAL A 12 -14.87 -22.74 -17.01
N GLY A 13 -16.17 -22.45 -16.90
CA GLY A 13 -17.24 -23.44 -16.86
C GLY A 13 -18.34 -23.02 -15.87
N CYS A 14 -19.21 -23.96 -15.53
CA CYS A 14 -20.21 -23.78 -14.48
C CYS A 14 -19.85 -24.62 -13.24
N LEU A 15 -20.50 -24.33 -12.11
CA LEU A 15 -20.32 -25.10 -10.88
C LEU A 15 -20.61 -26.60 -11.12
N SER A 16 -19.72 -27.46 -10.63
CA SER A 16 -19.96 -28.90 -10.63
C SER A 16 -21.12 -29.25 -9.67
N PRO A 17 -21.79 -30.39 -9.87
CA PRO A 17 -22.85 -30.86 -8.96
C PRO A 17 -22.41 -30.94 -7.50
N ASP A 18 -21.15 -31.29 -7.25
CA ASP A 18 -20.60 -31.39 -5.89
C ASP A 18 -20.47 -30.01 -5.23
N TRP A 19 -19.98 -29.00 -5.95
CA TRP A 19 -19.85 -27.65 -5.42
C TRP A 19 -21.19 -26.92 -5.34
N SER A 20 -22.10 -27.18 -6.29
CA SER A 20 -23.49 -26.71 -6.23
C SER A 20 -24.17 -27.14 -4.92
N ARG A 21 -24.09 -28.42 -4.55
CA ARG A 21 -24.63 -28.93 -3.27
C ARG A 21 -23.96 -28.33 -2.05
N ARG A 22 -22.63 -28.20 -2.05
CA ARG A 22 -21.87 -27.67 -0.90
C ARG A 22 -22.15 -26.19 -0.63
N LEU A 23 -22.30 -25.39 -1.69
CA LEU A 23 -22.50 -23.94 -1.59
C LEU A 23 -23.99 -23.55 -1.56
N GLY A 24 -24.91 -24.47 -1.85
CA GLY A 24 -26.34 -24.19 -1.98
C GLY A 24 -26.69 -23.32 -3.19
N LEU A 25 -25.89 -23.43 -4.27
CA LEU A 25 -26.04 -22.66 -5.50
C LEU A 25 -26.48 -23.56 -6.66
N ARG A 26 -27.04 -22.99 -7.74
CA ARG A 26 -27.45 -23.76 -8.92
C ARG A 26 -26.23 -24.21 -9.75
N GLU A 27 -26.31 -25.36 -10.40
CA GLU A 27 -25.24 -25.88 -11.28
C GLU A 27 -24.98 -25.00 -12.52
N ASN A 28 -25.93 -24.14 -12.90
CA ASN A 28 -25.76 -23.22 -14.03
C ASN A 28 -25.05 -21.90 -13.66
N VAL A 29 -24.56 -21.77 -12.42
CA VAL A 29 -23.74 -20.61 -12.01
C VAL A 29 -22.39 -20.69 -12.71
N VAL A 30 -22.09 -19.66 -13.50
CA VAL A 30 -20.82 -19.50 -14.22
C VAL A 30 -19.69 -19.19 -13.24
N VAL A 31 -18.53 -19.80 -13.48
CA VAL A 31 -17.29 -19.56 -12.75
C VAL A 31 -16.32 -18.82 -13.68
N ALA A 32 -15.82 -17.67 -13.23
CA ALA A 32 -14.79 -16.90 -13.94
C ALA A 32 -13.39 -17.47 -13.71
N GLY A 33 -12.44 -17.06 -14.55
CA GLY A 33 -11.02 -17.35 -14.33
C GLY A 33 -10.50 -16.79 -13.01
N GLY A 34 -9.54 -17.49 -12.40
CA GLY A 34 -8.87 -17.01 -11.19
C GLY A 34 -7.83 -15.94 -11.48
N ALA A 35 -7.60 -15.03 -10.53
CA ALA A 35 -6.45 -14.13 -10.53
C ALA A 35 -5.98 -13.84 -9.09
N ILE A 36 -4.91 -13.06 -8.97
CA ILE A 36 -4.31 -12.69 -7.70
C ILE A 36 -5.21 -11.65 -6.99
N ASP A 37 -5.26 -11.73 -5.66
CA ASP A 37 -6.11 -10.90 -4.81
C ASP A 37 -5.86 -9.39 -5.00
N CYS A 38 -4.61 -8.94 -5.09
CA CYS A 38 -4.27 -7.54 -5.30
C CYS A 38 -4.68 -7.01 -6.68
N HIS A 39 -4.61 -7.85 -7.72
CA HIS A 39 -5.03 -7.50 -9.08
C HIS A 39 -6.55 -7.38 -9.15
N MET A 40 -7.27 -8.34 -8.56
CA MET A 40 -8.72 -8.26 -8.36
C MET A 40 -9.09 -7.02 -7.55
N GLY A 41 -8.36 -6.76 -6.46
CA GLY A 41 -8.52 -5.58 -5.61
C GLY A 41 -8.35 -4.27 -6.37
N ALA A 42 -7.38 -4.20 -7.29
CA ALA A 42 -7.17 -3.05 -8.14
C ALA A 42 -8.37 -2.77 -9.06
N VAL A 43 -8.91 -3.81 -9.71
CA VAL A 43 -10.13 -3.69 -10.51
C VAL A 43 -11.31 -3.24 -9.66
N GLY A 44 -11.54 -3.89 -8.50
CA GLY A 44 -12.61 -3.52 -7.58
C GLY A 44 -12.47 -2.11 -7.00
N ALA A 45 -11.25 -1.58 -6.90
CA ALA A 45 -10.98 -0.23 -6.46
C ALA A 45 -11.20 0.83 -7.54
N GLY A 46 -11.34 0.45 -8.81
CA GLY A 46 -11.51 1.38 -9.92
C GLY A 46 -10.23 1.71 -10.66
N ILE A 47 -9.26 0.78 -10.74
CA ILE A 47 -8.04 0.98 -11.54
C ILE A 47 -8.37 1.32 -13.00
N GLY A 48 -7.58 2.22 -13.58
CA GLY A 48 -7.55 2.55 -15.00
C GLY A 48 -6.17 3.07 -15.39
N GLU A 49 -6.02 3.55 -16.63
CA GLU A 49 -4.75 4.15 -17.08
C GLU A 49 -4.31 5.31 -16.17
N TYR A 50 -3.00 5.47 -16.05
CA TYR A 50 -2.33 6.51 -15.24
C TYR A 50 -2.69 6.50 -13.75
N THR A 51 -3.30 5.41 -13.26
CA THR A 51 -3.73 5.25 -11.87
C THR A 51 -2.94 4.15 -11.19
N LEU A 52 -2.25 4.52 -10.11
CA LEU A 52 -1.59 3.54 -9.24
C LEU A 52 -2.55 3.14 -8.11
N VAL A 53 -2.97 1.88 -8.06
CA VAL A 53 -3.71 1.36 -6.91
C VAL A 53 -2.73 0.82 -5.88
N ARG A 54 -2.77 1.35 -4.66
CA ARG A 54 -1.95 0.88 -3.55
C ARG A 54 -2.83 0.12 -2.56
N VAL A 55 -2.60 -1.19 -2.42
CA VAL A 55 -3.21 -2.02 -1.37
C VAL A 55 -2.36 -1.90 -0.12
N MET A 56 -2.83 -1.13 0.86
CA MET A 56 -2.07 -0.68 2.03
C MET A 56 -2.45 -1.50 3.28
N GLY A 57 -1.51 -2.33 3.72
CA GLY A 57 -1.59 -3.13 4.95
C GLY A 57 -0.25 -3.18 5.68
N THR A 58 0.10 -4.34 6.22
CA THR A 58 1.42 -4.61 6.83
C THR A 58 2.56 -4.24 5.90
N SER A 59 2.40 -4.59 4.62
CA SER A 59 3.20 -4.14 3.47
C SER A 59 2.29 -3.46 2.44
N THR A 60 2.83 -3.06 1.29
CA THR A 60 2.00 -2.65 0.15
C THR A 60 2.19 -3.54 -1.06
N CYS A 61 1.11 -3.68 -1.84
CA CYS A 61 1.14 -4.11 -3.22
C CYS A 61 0.62 -2.97 -4.07
N ASP A 62 1.43 -2.55 -5.04
CA ASP A 62 1.17 -1.40 -5.89
C ASP A 62 0.92 -1.91 -7.31
N VAL A 63 -0.31 -1.74 -7.78
CA VAL A 63 -0.79 -2.28 -9.05
C VAL A 63 -1.10 -1.13 -9.99
N MET A 64 -0.63 -1.24 -11.23
CA MET A 64 -0.92 -0.30 -12.29
C MET A 64 -1.28 -1.05 -13.57
N VAL A 65 -2.00 -0.38 -14.47
CA VAL A 65 -2.22 -0.84 -15.84
C VAL A 65 -1.78 0.22 -16.82
N SER A 66 -1.25 -0.20 -17.96
CA SER A 66 -0.92 0.68 -19.08
C SER A 66 -1.30 0.00 -20.39
N SER A 67 -1.73 0.79 -21.37
CA SER A 67 -2.02 0.27 -22.70
C SER A 67 -0.77 -0.31 -23.36
N ARG A 68 -0.99 -1.29 -24.25
CA ARG A 68 0.11 -1.92 -25.02
C ARG A 68 0.86 -0.89 -25.88
N GLU A 69 0.14 0.11 -26.38
CA GLU A 69 0.68 1.22 -27.15
C GLU A 69 1.60 2.10 -26.29
N GLU A 70 1.13 2.57 -25.13
CA GLU A 70 1.95 3.38 -24.24
C GLU A 70 3.21 2.61 -23.83
N MET A 71 3.05 1.34 -23.44
CA MET A 71 4.18 0.49 -23.06
C MET A 71 5.18 0.31 -24.20
N ASN A 72 4.76 0.32 -25.47
CA ASN A 72 5.61 0.19 -26.65
C ASN A 72 6.75 -0.86 -26.50
N LYS A 73 6.39 -2.06 -25.99
CA LYS A 73 7.32 -3.17 -25.70
C LYS A 73 8.44 -2.86 -24.67
N ARG A 74 8.36 -1.74 -23.94
CA ARG A 74 9.27 -1.42 -22.83
C ARG A 74 9.13 -2.45 -21.72
N ARG A 75 10.26 -2.78 -21.09
CA ARG A 75 10.32 -3.58 -19.88
C ARG A 75 10.72 -2.65 -18.74
N ILE A 76 9.88 -2.59 -17.71
CA ILE A 76 10.14 -1.75 -16.55
C ILE A 76 11.12 -2.46 -15.62
N ASN A 77 12.26 -1.83 -15.33
CA ASN A 77 13.25 -2.39 -14.42
C ASN A 77 12.86 -2.20 -12.95
N GLY A 78 13.35 -3.08 -12.09
CA GLY A 78 13.28 -2.90 -10.64
C GLY A 78 11.89 -3.11 -10.00
N ILE A 79 10.86 -3.49 -10.78
CA ILE A 79 9.51 -3.82 -10.29
C ILE A 79 9.32 -5.34 -10.12
N CYS A 80 8.22 -5.76 -9.50
CA CYS A 80 7.93 -7.17 -9.21
C CYS A 80 7.51 -7.95 -10.47
N GLY A 81 6.64 -7.35 -11.30
CA GLY A 81 6.05 -8.07 -12.42
C GLY A 81 5.45 -7.16 -13.49
N GLN A 82 5.47 -7.67 -14.73
CA GLN A 82 4.87 -7.03 -15.90
C GLN A 82 4.28 -8.14 -16.77
N VAL A 83 2.95 -8.22 -16.88
CA VAL A 83 2.26 -9.32 -17.57
C VAL A 83 1.05 -8.78 -18.34
N ASP A 84 0.90 -9.21 -19.60
CA ASP A 84 -0.24 -8.84 -20.44
C ASP A 84 -1.54 -9.49 -19.92
N GLY A 85 -2.56 -8.67 -19.68
CA GLY A 85 -3.88 -9.11 -19.23
C GLY A 85 -3.97 -9.60 -17.78
N SER A 86 -2.91 -9.47 -16.97
CA SER A 86 -2.91 -9.99 -15.59
C SER A 86 -3.86 -9.26 -14.65
N VAL A 87 -4.06 -7.96 -14.86
CA VAL A 87 -4.91 -7.10 -14.03
C VAL A 87 -6.18 -6.72 -14.77
N PHE A 88 -6.05 -6.29 -16.02
CA PHE A 88 -7.15 -5.76 -16.81
C PHE A 88 -7.03 -6.28 -18.25
N PRO A 89 -8.09 -6.88 -18.83
CA PRO A 89 -8.02 -7.45 -20.17
C PRO A 89 -7.62 -6.41 -21.22
N GLY A 90 -6.66 -6.76 -22.09
CA GLY A 90 -6.16 -5.87 -23.15
C GLY A 90 -5.11 -4.84 -22.70
N MET A 91 -4.76 -4.79 -21.41
CA MET A 91 -3.73 -3.91 -20.86
C MET A 91 -2.56 -4.70 -20.25
N ILE A 92 -1.40 -4.06 -20.16
CA ILE A 92 -0.26 -4.59 -19.44
C ILE A 92 -0.43 -4.29 -17.95
N GLY A 93 -0.53 -5.34 -17.14
CA GLY A 93 -0.52 -5.21 -15.68
C GLY A 93 0.90 -5.08 -15.16
N LEU A 94 1.12 -4.11 -14.28
CA LEU A 94 2.39 -3.79 -13.65
C LEU A 94 2.23 -3.95 -12.14
N GLU A 95 3.20 -4.60 -11.50
CA GLU A 95 3.20 -4.82 -10.05
C GLU A 95 4.52 -4.37 -9.44
N ALA A 96 4.39 -3.62 -8.35
CA ALA A 96 5.46 -3.19 -7.46
C ALA A 96 5.04 -3.42 -6.00
N GLY A 97 5.93 -3.15 -5.05
CA GLY A 97 5.49 -3.05 -3.67
C GLY A 97 6.56 -2.59 -2.70
N GLN A 98 6.09 -2.20 -1.53
CA GLN A 98 6.92 -1.79 -0.40
C GLN A 98 6.89 -2.89 0.65
N ALA A 99 8.08 -3.38 1.05
CA ALA A 99 8.21 -4.60 1.86
C ALA A 99 7.62 -4.47 3.28
N ALA A 100 7.65 -3.26 3.85
CA ALA A 100 7.01 -2.91 5.11
C ALA A 100 6.38 -1.52 4.97
N TYR A 101 5.15 -1.38 5.43
CA TYR A 101 4.44 -0.11 5.49
C TYR A 101 3.75 0.00 6.85
N GLY A 102 2.65 -0.75 7.06
CA GLY A 102 2.01 -0.88 8.37
C GLY A 102 2.91 -1.51 9.42
N ASP A 103 3.77 -2.44 9.02
CA ASP A 103 4.72 -3.09 9.94
C ASP A 103 5.73 -2.11 10.53
N VAL A 104 6.06 -1.02 9.83
CA VAL A 104 6.92 0.05 10.38
C VAL A 104 6.22 0.71 11.58
N PHE A 105 4.93 0.98 11.46
CA PHE A 105 4.15 1.58 12.56
C PHE A 105 3.91 0.58 13.70
N ALA A 106 3.66 -0.69 13.37
CA ALA A 106 3.51 -1.76 14.35
C ALA A 106 4.81 -2.03 15.12
N TRP A 107 5.97 -1.96 14.44
CA TRP A 107 7.29 -2.04 15.07
C TRP A 107 7.48 -0.89 16.06
N PHE A 108 7.21 0.35 15.64
CA PHE A 108 7.38 1.51 16.51
C PHE A 108 6.45 1.46 17.73
N PHE A 109 5.20 1.05 17.52
CA PHE A 109 4.28 0.75 18.62
C PHE A 109 4.87 -0.29 19.58
N SER A 110 5.40 -1.40 19.06
CA SER A 110 5.97 -2.47 19.89
C SER A 110 7.15 -1.99 20.73
N LEU A 111 7.99 -1.11 20.17
CA LEU A 111 9.12 -0.49 20.86
C LEU A 111 8.65 0.36 22.06
N LEU A 112 7.62 1.19 21.87
CA LEU A 112 7.04 2.02 22.93
C LEU A 112 6.27 1.19 23.96
N ALA A 113 5.60 0.14 23.49
CA ALA A 113 4.73 -0.68 24.31
C ALA A 113 5.50 -1.58 25.28
N PHE A 114 6.69 -2.05 24.90
CA PHE A 114 7.49 -2.97 25.71
C PHE A 114 7.70 -2.49 27.16
N PRO A 115 8.32 -1.32 27.43
CA PRO A 115 8.57 -0.90 28.80
C PRO A 115 7.29 -0.70 29.60
N LEU A 116 6.26 -0.09 29.00
CA LEU A 116 4.99 0.15 29.66
C LEU A 116 4.28 -1.15 30.04
N LYS A 117 4.21 -2.09 29.09
CA LYS A 117 3.58 -3.40 29.32
C LYS A 117 4.30 -4.15 30.43
N THR A 118 5.62 -4.16 30.44
CA THR A 118 6.43 -4.81 31.48
C THR A 118 6.17 -4.21 32.86
N VAL A 119 6.13 -2.88 32.96
CA VAL A 119 5.83 -2.18 34.23
C VAL A 119 4.41 -2.48 34.71
N ILE A 120 3.40 -2.42 33.84
CA ILE A 120 2.00 -2.72 34.19
C ILE A 120 1.85 -4.17 34.67
N GLN A 121 2.44 -5.12 33.95
CA GLN A 121 2.33 -6.54 34.28
C GLN A 121 2.97 -6.87 35.63
N ASN A 122 4.11 -6.27 35.94
CA ASN A 122 4.84 -6.48 37.19
C ASN A 122 4.36 -5.59 38.34
N SER A 123 3.41 -4.69 38.09
CA SER A 123 2.90 -3.79 39.12
C SER A 123 2.16 -4.58 40.21
N THR A 124 2.51 -4.30 41.46
CA THR A 124 1.80 -4.77 42.66
C THR A 124 0.74 -3.75 43.13
N LEU A 125 0.65 -2.58 42.48
CA LEU A 125 -0.23 -1.48 42.87
C LEU A 125 -1.63 -1.58 42.24
N ILE A 126 -1.81 -2.42 41.22
CA ILE A 126 -3.07 -2.58 40.48
C ILE A 126 -3.45 -4.06 40.35
N SER A 127 -4.75 -4.33 40.38
CA SER A 127 -5.31 -5.67 40.21
C SER A 127 -5.13 -6.21 38.78
N GLU A 128 -5.19 -7.52 38.61
CA GLU A 128 -5.12 -8.16 37.28
C GLU A 128 -6.17 -7.63 36.30
N LYS A 129 -7.38 -7.33 36.79
CA LYS A 129 -8.45 -6.72 35.97
C LYS A 129 -8.09 -5.31 35.52
N GLU A 130 -7.43 -4.53 36.35
CA GLU A 130 -6.97 -3.17 36.02
C GLU A 130 -5.80 -3.20 35.04
N LYS A 131 -4.87 -4.15 35.19
CA LYS A 131 -3.77 -4.36 34.22
C LYS A 131 -4.30 -4.54 32.80
N VAL A 132 -5.32 -5.39 32.63
CA VAL A 132 -5.97 -5.61 31.33
C VAL A 132 -6.62 -4.33 30.81
N LYS A 133 -7.34 -3.59 31.67
CA LYS A 133 -8.02 -2.34 31.27
C LYS A 133 -7.04 -1.28 30.80
N VAL A 134 -5.97 -1.00 31.57
CA VAL A 134 -4.95 0.00 31.21
C VAL A 134 -4.25 -0.39 29.91
N TRP A 135 -3.97 -1.68 29.72
CA TRP A 135 -3.37 -2.17 28.48
C TRP A 135 -4.29 -1.99 27.26
N GLU A 136 -5.58 -2.31 27.37
CA GLU A 136 -6.54 -2.06 26.28
C GLU A 136 -6.72 -0.57 25.99
N GLU A 137 -6.69 0.28 27.02
CA GLU A 137 -6.74 1.74 26.87
C GLU A 137 -5.50 2.26 26.12
N TYR A 138 -4.31 1.83 26.52
CA TYR A 138 -3.07 2.18 25.84
C TYR A 138 -3.09 1.78 24.36
N LYS A 139 -3.48 0.54 24.04
CA LYS A 139 -3.57 0.07 22.64
C LYS A 139 -4.52 0.91 21.79
N ARG A 140 -5.66 1.35 22.36
CA ARG A 140 -6.63 2.18 21.64
C ARG A 140 -6.18 3.63 21.49
N GLY A 141 -5.46 4.17 22.49
CA GLY A 141 -5.12 5.59 22.55
C GLY A 141 -3.79 5.98 21.90
N ILE A 142 -2.79 5.09 21.90
CA ILE A 142 -1.41 5.40 21.51
C ILE A 142 -1.27 6.06 20.14
N PHE A 143 -1.94 5.52 19.11
CA PHE A 143 -1.86 6.11 17.77
C PHE A 143 -2.55 7.46 17.71
N GLY A 144 -3.61 7.69 18.50
CA GLY A 144 -4.22 9.01 18.64
C GLY A 144 -3.23 10.03 19.23
N VAL A 145 -2.54 9.66 20.31
CA VAL A 145 -1.52 10.51 20.96
C VAL A 145 -0.35 10.83 20.02
N LEU A 146 0.16 9.82 19.29
CA LEU A 146 1.24 10.03 18.32
C LEU A 146 0.78 10.92 17.16
N THR A 147 -0.42 10.66 16.62
CA THR A 147 -0.96 11.35 15.44
C THR A 147 -1.30 12.81 15.74
N GLU A 148 -1.91 13.11 16.89
CA GLU A 148 -2.34 14.48 17.23
C GLU A 148 -1.19 15.50 17.18
N ARG A 149 0.00 15.09 17.65
CA ARG A 149 1.18 15.93 17.62
C ARG A 149 1.90 15.85 16.26
N ALA A 150 1.96 14.67 15.65
CA ALA A 150 2.59 14.50 14.34
C ALA A 150 1.86 15.25 13.22
N GLU A 151 0.54 15.40 13.27
CA GLU A 151 -0.27 16.14 12.29
C GLU A 151 0.03 17.64 12.30
N LYS A 152 0.35 18.21 13.47
CA LYS A 152 0.67 19.63 13.65
C LYS A 152 2.09 19.98 13.21
N MET A 153 2.90 19.00 12.83
CA MET A 153 4.28 19.21 12.36
C MET A 153 4.30 19.54 10.87
N GLU A 154 4.97 20.65 10.54
CA GLU A 154 5.33 20.96 9.16
C GLU A 154 6.59 20.19 8.74
N PRO A 155 6.69 19.77 7.47
CA PRO A 155 7.90 19.16 6.95
C PRO A 155 9.06 20.16 7.02
N SER A 156 10.23 19.69 7.46
CA SER A 156 11.39 20.55 7.66
C SER A 156 12.70 19.76 7.60
N PRO A 157 13.79 20.32 7.05
CA PRO A 157 15.09 19.64 6.97
C PRO A 157 15.77 19.42 8.33
N ILE A 158 15.30 20.09 9.39
CA ILE A 158 15.81 19.89 10.76
C ILE A 158 15.12 18.74 11.49
N ASN A 159 14.01 18.21 10.94
CA ASN A 159 13.29 17.11 11.55
C ASN A 159 14.09 15.81 11.41
N ALA A 160 13.79 14.83 12.27
CA ALA A 160 14.34 13.50 12.13
C ALA A 160 14.00 12.91 10.76
N LEU A 161 14.94 12.20 10.15
CA LEU A 161 14.79 11.57 8.84
C LEU A 161 14.98 10.07 8.97
N ALA A 162 14.02 9.29 8.49
CA ALA A 162 14.05 7.84 8.54
C ALA A 162 14.12 7.20 7.14
N VAL A 163 14.65 5.97 7.11
CA VAL A 163 14.64 5.06 5.95
C VAL A 163 13.81 3.84 6.30
N ASP A 164 12.85 3.49 5.45
CA ASP A 164 11.76 2.54 5.70
C ASP A 164 12.12 1.06 5.47
N TRP A 165 13.39 0.73 5.21
CA TRP A 165 13.84 -0.62 4.82
C TRP A 165 13.93 -1.60 6.00
N PHE A 166 13.03 -1.51 6.98
CA PHE A 166 13.00 -2.36 8.18
C PHE A 166 12.85 -3.86 7.85
N ASN A 167 12.26 -4.18 6.70
CA ASN A 167 12.13 -5.54 6.17
C ASN A 167 12.78 -5.66 4.77
N GLY A 168 13.91 -4.97 4.57
CA GLY A 168 14.53 -4.84 3.26
C GLY A 168 13.72 -3.94 2.30
N ARG A 169 14.08 -3.97 1.02
CA ARG A 169 13.42 -3.23 -0.05
C ARG A 169 12.97 -4.18 -1.15
N ARG A 170 11.69 -4.09 -1.55
CA ARG A 170 11.11 -4.88 -2.65
C ARG A 170 11.17 -4.11 -3.97
N THR A 171 10.72 -2.86 -3.98
CA THR A 171 10.78 -1.96 -5.14
C THR A 171 11.23 -0.56 -4.71
N PRO A 172 12.05 0.15 -5.52
CA PRO A 172 12.77 -0.36 -6.70
C PRO A 172 13.92 -1.30 -6.30
N ASP A 173 14.38 -2.12 -7.23
CA ASP A 173 15.64 -2.87 -7.15
C ASP A 173 15.76 -3.69 -5.86
N ALA A 174 15.08 -4.83 -5.85
CA ALA A 174 14.92 -5.71 -4.69
C ALA A 174 16.26 -6.01 -3.98
N ASN A 175 16.27 -5.78 -2.67
CA ASN A 175 17.39 -6.12 -1.80
C ASN A 175 16.88 -6.40 -0.39
N LEU A 176 16.90 -7.67 -0.01
CA LEU A 176 16.36 -8.18 1.26
C LEU A 176 17.30 -7.94 2.46
N LEU A 177 18.55 -7.57 2.21
CA LEU A 177 19.57 -7.38 3.25
C LEU A 177 19.56 -5.97 3.85
N LEU A 178 18.91 -5.01 3.19
CA LEU A 178 18.81 -3.63 3.66
C LEU A 178 18.09 -3.54 5.01
N LYS A 179 18.47 -2.52 5.79
CA LYS A 179 17.92 -2.23 7.12
C LYS A 179 17.38 -0.81 7.18
N GLY A 180 16.39 -0.59 8.05
CA GLY A 180 15.88 0.74 8.37
C GLY A 180 16.88 1.55 9.18
N ALA A 181 16.73 2.87 9.16
CA ALA A 181 17.55 3.79 9.95
C ALA A 181 16.77 5.05 10.32
N ILE A 182 17.23 5.74 11.36
CA ILE A 182 16.71 7.04 11.79
C ILE A 182 17.91 7.93 12.08
N SER A 183 17.91 9.13 11.50
CA SER A 183 18.98 10.12 11.62
C SER A 183 18.42 11.47 12.07
N GLY A 184 19.29 12.38 12.49
CA GLY A 184 18.90 13.72 12.95
C GLY A 184 18.26 13.76 14.34
N LEU A 185 18.51 12.74 15.16
CA LEU A 185 18.03 12.71 16.55
C LEU A 185 18.81 13.70 17.41
N THR A 186 18.11 14.42 18.28
CA THR A 186 18.67 15.31 19.31
C THR A 186 18.10 14.92 20.68
N LEU A 187 18.64 15.49 21.75
CA LEU A 187 18.07 15.31 23.10
C LEU A 187 16.62 15.81 23.23
N GLY A 188 16.15 16.65 22.31
CA GLY A 188 14.77 17.12 22.26
C GLY A 188 13.83 16.27 21.39
N THR A 189 14.34 15.23 20.72
CA THR A 189 13.51 14.39 19.85
C THR A 189 12.61 13.47 20.67
N ASP A 190 11.31 13.48 20.37
CA ASP A 190 10.30 12.69 21.09
C ASP A 190 9.60 11.64 20.20
N ALA A 191 8.76 10.81 20.81
CA ALA A 191 8.09 9.71 20.12
C ALA A 191 7.17 10.18 18.96
N PRO A 192 6.36 11.25 19.09
CA PRO A 192 5.61 11.78 17.95
C PRO A 192 6.49 12.28 16.81
N THR A 193 7.65 12.89 17.10
CA THR A 193 8.59 13.34 16.06
C THR A 193 9.16 12.14 15.28
N ILE A 194 9.53 11.07 15.98
CA ILE A 194 9.98 9.83 15.33
C ILE A 194 8.85 9.20 14.53
N PHE A 195 7.63 9.16 15.08
CA PHE A 195 6.46 8.65 14.36
C PHE A 195 6.21 9.42 13.06
N ARG A 196 6.30 10.76 13.09
CA ARG A 196 6.20 11.60 11.90
C ARG A 196 7.28 11.26 10.87
N ALA A 197 8.52 11.09 11.28
CA ALA A 197 9.62 10.68 10.40
C ALA A 197 9.38 9.31 9.75
N LEU A 198 8.78 8.36 10.46
CA LEU A 198 8.42 7.05 9.91
C LEU A 198 7.26 7.14 8.90
N VAL A 199 6.26 7.97 9.16
CA VAL A 199 5.18 8.26 8.19
C VAL A 199 5.77 8.84 6.91
N GLU A 200 6.63 9.84 7.02
CA GLU A 200 7.32 10.45 5.87
C GLU A 200 8.22 9.44 5.15
N ALA A 201 8.98 8.61 5.89
CA ALA A 201 9.83 7.57 5.30
C ALA A 201 9.03 6.56 4.48
N THR A 202 7.87 6.11 4.97
CA THR A 202 7.02 5.19 4.20
C THR A 202 6.48 5.86 2.93
N ALA A 203 6.18 7.16 2.97
CA ALA A 203 5.80 7.94 1.79
C ALA A 203 6.98 8.16 0.81
N TYR A 204 8.21 8.36 1.29
CA TYR A 204 9.40 8.43 0.44
C TYR A 204 9.70 7.09 -0.23
N GLY A 205 9.51 5.97 0.48
CA GLY A 205 9.57 4.63 -0.11
C GLY A 205 8.54 4.47 -1.23
N SER A 206 7.30 4.92 -1.01
CA SER A 206 6.27 4.96 -2.06
C SER A 206 6.66 5.86 -3.24
N ARG A 207 7.31 7.01 -2.97
CA ARG A 207 7.83 7.90 -4.02
C ARG A 207 8.92 7.23 -4.84
N ALA A 208 9.82 6.46 -4.23
CA ALA A 208 10.85 5.72 -4.97
C ALA A 208 10.25 4.72 -5.97
N ILE A 209 9.08 4.14 -5.66
CA ILE A 209 8.33 3.28 -6.58
C ILE A 209 7.76 4.11 -7.75
N VAL A 210 7.11 5.24 -7.44
CA VAL A 210 6.52 6.13 -8.45
C VAL A 210 7.60 6.72 -9.38
N GLU A 211 8.73 7.16 -8.84
CA GLU A 211 9.84 7.68 -9.63
C GLU A 211 10.45 6.58 -10.51
N ARG A 212 10.56 5.33 -10.04
CA ARG A 212 10.99 4.22 -10.90
C ARG A 212 10.08 4.04 -12.12
N PHE A 213 8.76 4.14 -11.95
CA PHE A 213 7.84 4.11 -13.09
C PHE A 213 8.04 5.30 -14.03
N ARG A 214 8.16 6.52 -13.47
CA ARG A 214 8.37 7.76 -14.25
C ARG A 214 9.68 7.73 -15.04
N GLU A 215 10.77 7.26 -14.43
CA GLU A 215 12.08 7.08 -15.07
C GLU A 215 12.02 6.12 -16.28
N GLU A 216 11.15 5.12 -16.21
CA GLU A 216 10.93 4.12 -17.27
C GLU A 216 9.81 4.55 -18.27
N GLY A 217 9.36 5.81 -18.16
CA GLY A 217 8.40 6.41 -19.07
C GLY A 217 6.96 5.94 -18.87
N VAL A 218 6.58 5.58 -17.63
CA VAL A 218 5.21 5.22 -17.25
C VAL A 218 4.60 6.38 -16.47
N ARG A 219 3.51 6.94 -16.99
CA ARG A 219 2.84 8.12 -16.42
C ARG A 219 1.94 7.73 -15.25
N ILE A 220 2.01 8.49 -14.15
CA ILE A 220 1.13 8.32 -12.97
C ILE A 220 0.54 9.67 -12.59
N ASP A 221 -0.78 9.79 -12.71
CA ASP A 221 -1.54 11.02 -12.47
C ASP A 221 -2.30 11.01 -11.14
N ARG A 222 -2.62 9.83 -10.62
CA ARG A 222 -3.37 9.68 -9.37
C ARG A 222 -3.07 8.36 -8.67
N VAL A 223 -3.39 8.31 -7.38
CA VAL A 223 -3.34 7.09 -6.58
C VAL A 223 -4.73 6.75 -6.07
N ILE A 224 -5.06 5.46 -6.05
CA ILE A 224 -6.18 4.94 -5.28
C ILE A 224 -5.62 4.12 -4.12
N ALA A 225 -5.93 4.54 -2.89
CA ALA A 225 -5.52 3.84 -1.69
C ALA A 225 -6.63 2.87 -1.23
N VAL A 226 -6.25 1.62 -0.99
CA VAL A 226 -7.12 0.55 -0.52
C VAL A 226 -6.57 0.01 0.79
N GLY A 227 -7.43 -0.37 1.73
CA GLY A 227 -7.02 -1.06 2.96
C GLY A 227 -7.15 -0.23 4.23
N GLY A 228 -6.95 -0.91 5.37
CA GLY A 228 -7.29 -0.36 6.68
C GLY A 228 -6.47 0.87 7.08
N ILE A 229 -5.21 0.97 6.64
CA ILE A 229 -4.36 2.13 6.94
C ILE A 229 -4.90 3.38 6.26
N ALA A 230 -5.27 3.26 4.98
CA ALA A 230 -5.80 4.37 4.18
C ALA A 230 -7.08 4.96 4.78
N ARG A 231 -7.93 4.13 5.41
CA ARG A 231 -9.14 4.58 6.10
C ARG A 231 -8.88 5.23 7.46
N LYS A 232 -7.91 4.71 8.20
CA LYS A 232 -7.73 5.03 9.63
C LYS A 232 -6.81 6.23 9.86
N SER A 233 -5.99 6.60 8.89
CA SER A 233 -4.97 7.64 9.09
C SER A 233 -5.00 8.72 8.01
N PRO A 234 -5.71 9.84 8.26
CA PRO A 234 -5.67 11.02 7.41
C PRO A 234 -4.26 11.60 7.27
N LEU A 235 -3.47 11.63 8.36
CA LEU A 235 -2.06 12.03 8.33
C LEU A 235 -1.26 11.28 7.26
N VAL A 236 -1.32 9.94 7.27
CA VAL A 236 -0.55 9.11 6.33
C VAL A 236 -0.99 9.39 4.89
N MET A 237 -2.28 9.55 4.63
CA MET A 237 -2.80 9.83 3.28
C MET A 237 -2.40 11.22 2.79
N GLN A 238 -2.48 12.25 3.64
CA GLN A 238 -2.10 13.61 3.25
C GLN A 238 -0.60 13.72 2.99
N VAL A 239 0.24 13.15 3.86
CA VAL A 239 1.70 13.11 3.65
C VAL A 239 2.03 12.36 2.36
N LEU A 240 1.40 11.22 2.10
CA LEU A 240 1.61 10.48 0.87
C LEU A 240 1.23 11.32 -0.37
N SER A 241 0.10 12.02 -0.35
CA SER A 241 -0.32 12.90 -1.46
C SER A 241 0.66 14.04 -1.69
N ASP A 242 1.10 14.70 -0.62
CA ASP A 242 2.06 15.80 -0.68
C ASP A 242 3.45 15.33 -1.18
N VAL A 243 3.92 14.16 -0.74
CA VAL A 243 5.22 13.59 -1.13
C VAL A 243 5.23 13.12 -2.58
N LEU A 244 4.15 12.46 -3.05
CA LEU A 244 4.04 12.00 -4.44
C LEU A 244 3.66 13.10 -5.42
N ASN A 245 3.12 14.20 -4.89
CA ASN A 245 2.54 15.32 -5.62
C ASN A 245 1.46 14.90 -6.63
N VAL A 246 0.56 14.01 -6.20
CA VAL A 246 -0.61 13.56 -6.97
C VAL A 246 -1.82 13.39 -6.04
N PRO A 247 -3.06 13.55 -6.55
CA PRO A 247 -4.26 13.30 -5.77
C PRO A 247 -4.39 11.83 -5.37
N ILE A 248 -4.97 11.58 -4.20
CA ILE A 248 -5.22 10.25 -3.64
C ILE A 248 -6.69 10.07 -3.30
N GLY A 249 -7.35 9.08 -3.89
CA GLY A 249 -8.70 8.64 -3.50
C GLY A 249 -8.65 7.42 -2.59
N VAL A 250 -9.30 7.46 -1.42
CA VAL A 250 -9.43 6.28 -0.55
C VAL A 250 -10.69 5.52 -0.93
N CYS A 251 -10.52 4.26 -1.36
CA CYS A 251 -11.61 3.44 -1.84
C CYS A 251 -12.70 3.25 -0.76
N ARG A 252 -13.99 3.34 -1.13
CA ARG A 252 -15.11 3.24 -0.18
C ARG A 252 -15.40 1.81 0.30
N THR A 253 -15.12 0.79 -0.51
CA THR A 253 -15.37 -0.61 -0.14
C THR A 253 -14.27 -1.17 0.77
N ASP A 254 -14.67 -1.91 1.80
CA ASP A 254 -13.76 -2.69 2.65
C ASP A 254 -13.33 -4.00 1.99
N GLN A 255 -14.01 -4.39 0.91
CA GLN A 255 -13.87 -5.69 0.25
C GLN A 255 -13.51 -5.51 -1.23
N ALA A 256 -12.51 -4.67 -1.52
CA ALA A 256 -12.10 -4.37 -2.89
C ALA A 256 -11.77 -5.62 -3.71
N CYS A 257 -11.06 -6.59 -3.12
CA CYS A 257 -10.72 -7.85 -3.80
C CYS A 257 -11.96 -8.68 -4.16
N ALA A 258 -12.90 -8.82 -3.24
CA ALA A 258 -14.15 -9.53 -3.49
C ALA A 258 -15.03 -8.80 -4.51
N LEU A 259 -15.07 -7.45 -4.45
CA LEU A 259 -15.79 -6.64 -5.42
C LEU A 259 -15.21 -6.79 -6.83
N GLY A 260 -13.88 -6.79 -6.97
CA GLY A 260 -13.22 -7.05 -8.24
C GLY A 260 -13.51 -8.46 -8.77
N ALA A 261 -13.40 -9.48 -7.93
CA ALA A 261 -13.78 -10.85 -8.29
C ALA A 261 -15.24 -10.94 -8.76
N ALA A 262 -16.16 -10.20 -8.13
CA ALA A 262 -17.54 -10.12 -8.56
C ALA A 262 -17.70 -9.40 -9.92
N MET A 263 -16.89 -8.38 -10.22
CA MET A 263 -16.88 -7.72 -11.54
C MET A 263 -16.42 -8.68 -12.65
N PHE A 264 -15.39 -9.47 -12.40
CA PHE A 264 -14.95 -10.53 -13.32
C PHE A 264 -16.02 -11.62 -13.50
N ALA A 265 -16.61 -12.10 -12.40
CA ALA A 265 -17.70 -13.07 -12.44
C ALA A 265 -18.93 -12.56 -13.22
N ALA A 266 -19.33 -11.30 -13.00
CA ALA A 266 -20.44 -10.68 -13.72
C ALA A 266 -20.16 -10.55 -15.22
N THR A 267 -18.90 -10.31 -15.61
CA THR A 267 -18.49 -10.27 -17.02
C THR A 267 -18.48 -11.67 -17.63
N ALA A 268 -17.90 -12.66 -16.94
CA ALA A 268 -17.88 -14.05 -17.39
C ALA A 268 -19.29 -14.64 -17.55
N ALA A 269 -20.23 -14.25 -16.67
CA ALA A 269 -21.63 -14.64 -16.72
C ALA A 269 -22.45 -13.89 -17.80
N GLY A 270 -21.84 -12.94 -18.52
CA GLY A 270 -22.51 -12.15 -19.56
C GLY A 270 -23.44 -11.05 -19.04
N CYS A 271 -23.41 -10.74 -17.73
CA CYS A 271 -24.18 -9.62 -17.18
C CYS A 271 -23.65 -8.26 -17.66
N TYR A 272 -22.35 -8.18 -17.93
CA TYR A 272 -21.69 -7.05 -18.57
C TYR A 272 -20.81 -7.54 -19.72
N SER A 273 -20.71 -6.75 -20.79
CA SER A 273 -19.94 -7.13 -21.97
C SER A 273 -18.43 -6.92 -21.82
N SER A 274 -17.98 -6.20 -20.78
CA SER A 274 -16.57 -5.95 -20.50
C SER A 274 -16.31 -5.55 -19.05
N ILE A 275 -15.06 -5.66 -18.61
CA ILE A 275 -14.63 -5.29 -17.26
C ILE A 275 -14.79 -3.79 -17.01
N GLU A 276 -14.55 -2.94 -18.01
CA GLU A 276 -14.75 -1.49 -17.92
C GLU A 276 -16.20 -1.15 -17.57
N ILE A 277 -17.15 -1.83 -18.20
CA ILE A 277 -18.59 -1.61 -17.96
C ILE A 277 -18.96 -2.13 -16.57
N ALA A 278 -18.52 -3.34 -16.20
CA ALA A 278 -18.75 -3.91 -14.87
C ALA A 278 -18.19 -2.97 -13.78
N GLN A 279 -16.95 -2.50 -13.94
CA GLN A 279 -16.30 -1.59 -13.00
C GLN A 279 -17.07 -0.28 -12.87
N LYS A 280 -17.48 0.35 -13.97
CA LYS A 280 -18.26 1.60 -13.96
C LYS A 280 -19.61 1.45 -13.26
N ARG A 281 -20.26 0.28 -13.37
CA ARG A 281 -21.59 0.01 -12.79
C ARG A 281 -21.55 -0.46 -11.35
N MET A 282 -20.48 -1.14 -10.94
CA MET A 282 -20.34 -1.78 -9.63
C MET A 282 -19.39 -1.02 -8.68
N SER A 283 -18.71 0.04 -9.14
CA SER A 283 -17.78 0.81 -8.32
C SER A 283 -18.46 1.39 -7.07
N SER A 284 -17.74 1.35 -5.95
CA SER A 284 -18.18 1.94 -4.69
C SER A 284 -17.77 3.41 -4.52
N GLY A 285 -16.97 3.96 -5.43
CA GLY A 285 -16.40 5.31 -5.32
C GLY A 285 -15.42 5.47 -4.14
N PHE A 286 -15.20 6.71 -3.72
CA PHE A 286 -14.24 7.08 -2.67
C PHE A 286 -14.94 7.54 -1.40
N VAL A 287 -14.33 7.24 -0.24
CA VAL A 287 -14.80 7.73 1.08
C VAL A 287 -14.14 9.06 1.45
N SER A 288 -12.92 9.28 0.99
CA SER A 288 -12.17 10.52 1.16
C SER A 288 -11.20 10.71 0.00
N GLU A 289 -10.87 11.96 -0.27
CA GLU A 289 -9.92 12.36 -1.31
C GLU A 289 -8.94 13.37 -0.72
N TYR A 290 -7.67 13.23 -1.08
CA TYR A 290 -6.58 14.07 -0.63
C TYR A 290 -5.93 14.71 -1.85
N THR A 291 -5.63 16.00 -1.75
CA THR A 291 -4.95 16.77 -2.79
C THR A 291 -3.63 17.28 -2.25
N SER A 292 -2.62 17.30 -3.11
CA SER A 292 -1.29 17.74 -2.71
C SER A 292 -1.26 19.26 -2.48
N CYS A 293 -0.56 19.67 -1.44
CA CYS A 293 -0.20 21.05 -1.20
C CYS A 293 1.13 21.37 -1.87
N SER A 294 1.14 22.26 -2.87
CA SER A 294 2.34 22.61 -3.64
C SER A 294 3.49 23.12 -2.76
N ALA A 295 3.19 23.89 -1.71
CA ALA A 295 4.19 24.39 -0.77
C ALA A 295 4.87 23.24 0.01
N ARG A 296 4.10 22.26 0.51
CA ARG A 296 4.64 21.09 1.21
C ARG A 296 5.36 20.14 0.25
N ALA A 297 4.83 19.95 -0.96
CA ALA A 297 5.46 19.13 -1.99
C ALA A 297 6.88 19.60 -2.32
N ALA A 298 7.10 20.91 -2.46
CA ALA A 298 8.42 21.49 -2.70
C ALA A 298 9.41 21.22 -1.54
N VAL A 299 8.94 21.25 -0.30
CA VAL A 299 9.76 20.87 0.87
C VAL A 299 10.08 19.37 0.82
N TYR A 300 9.08 18.54 0.54
CA TYR A 300 9.26 17.08 0.42
C TYR A 300 10.17 16.68 -0.73
N ASP A 301 10.25 17.43 -1.82
CA ASP A 301 11.24 17.21 -2.88
C ASP A 301 12.67 17.31 -2.33
N THR A 302 12.94 18.31 -1.49
CA THR A 302 14.24 18.50 -0.85
C THR A 302 14.51 17.36 0.14
N LEU A 303 13.53 17.00 0.96
CA LEU A 303 13.64 15.92 1.95
C LEU A 303 13.79 14.54 1.31
N TYR A 304 13.13 14.31 0.18
CA TYR A 304 13.28 13.08 -0.60
C TYR A 304 14.72 12.92 -1.11
N GLY A 305 15.36 14.00 -1.55
CA GLY A 305 16.78 13.99 -1.86
C GLY A 305 17.66 13.61 -0.67
N SER A 306 17.31 14.05 0.54
CA SER A 306 17.99 13.63 1.78
C SER A 306 17.74 12.15 2.11
N TYR A 307 16.50 11.65 1.96
CA TYR A 307 16.15 10.25 2.11
C TYR A 307 17.00 9.36 1.19
N GLN A 308 17.11 9.73 -0.08
CA GLN A 308 17.93 8.98 -1.04
C GLN A 308 19.43 8.97 -0.67
N ARG A 309 19.97 10.11 -0.21
CA ARG A 309 21.37 10.19 0.26
C ARG A 309 21.63 9.29 1.46
N LEU A 310 20.73 9.36 2.46
CA LEU A 310 20.82 8.54 3.66
C LEU A 310 20.71 7.05 3.31
N GLY A 311 19.75 6.67 2.47
CA GLY A 311 19.59 5.30 1.98
C GLY A 311 20.85 4.77 1.29
N ARG A 312 21.48 5.56 0.41
CA ARG A 312 22.75 5.17 -0.24
C ARG A 312 23.89 4.96 0.77
N ALA A 313 23.97 5.80 1.81
CA ALA A 313 25.00 5.68 2.85
C ALA A 313 24.84 4.37 3.63
N ILE A 314 23.62 4.07 4.12
CA ILE A 314 23.32 2.85 4.88
C ILE A 314 23.50 1.60 4.03
N GLN A 315 23.10 1.66 2.74
CA GLN A 315 23.33 0.56 1.82
C GLN A 315 24.83 0.27 1.71
N LYS A 316 25.67 1.28 1.50
CA LYS A 316 27.13 1.11 1.41
C LYS A 316 27.72 0.49 2.68
N GLU A 317 27.29 0.95 3.86
CA GLU A 317 27.74 0.44 5.16
C GLU A 317 27.29 -1.01 5.41
N SER A 318 26.07 -1.36 5.02
CA SER A 318 25.55 -2.74 5.16
C SER A 318 26.36 -3.77 4.36
N PHE A 319 27.04 -3.32 3.30
CA PHE A 319 27.90 -4.16 2.45
C PHE A 319 29.40 -4.01 2.73
N SER A 320 29.84 -3.10 3.61
CA SER A 320 31.28 -2.96 3.92
C SER A 320 31.84 -4.06 4.81
N HIS A 321 30.97 -4.92 5.36
CA HIS A 321 31.31 -6.03 6.25
C HIS A 321 30.98 -7.41 5.65
N LEU A 322 30.60 -7.47 4.37
CA LEU A 322 30.37 -8.68 3.59
C LEU A 322 31.50 -8.83 2.56
#